data_AF-A0A7J6KZA1-F1
#
_entry.id   AF-A0A7J6KZA1-F1
#
_cell.length_a   1.000
_cell.length_b   1.000
_cell.length_c   1.000
_cell.angle_alpha   90.00
_cell.angle_beta   90.00
_cell.angle_gamma   90.00
#
_symmetry.space_group_name_H-M   'P 1'
#
loop_
_entity.id
_entity.type
_entity.pdbx_description
1 polymer ?
#
loop_
_entity_poly.entity_id
_entity_poly.type
_entity_poly.pdbx_seq_one_letter_code
_entity_poly.pdbx_strand_id
1 'polypeptide(L)'
;MLSFVTSLLTAVSSQDAGSFNTYPASVFISDSTNKHHSASFGVRLERGIEDDSAAAKGPLCNKFSHTSDTNDSHSAEHQAYAAGFLEGYITGEHIINNFLNLRDYFLGEVDKPFPDVVLEFLKVQYDWFEEQAGAHDKSSEGARQNTQRRFEDVHEDYWQTANFVLHQFKGEVAGIQQYVLSQYFDEHNITEKTYNADPWQIATVLNAVGDLLDVVYALLESNITNSRSSTDPLGIFLHSMCTALVKVSPDFSDLRFGHSAWFT
;
A
#
# COMPACT_ATOMS: atom_id res chain seq x y z
N MET A 1 -2.41 -6.26 -10.85
CA MET A 1 -2.83 -4.92 -10.40
C MET A 1 -1.95 -4.59 -9.20
N LEU A 2 -0.66 -4.40 -9.48
CA LEU A 2 0.43 -4.37 -8.50
C LEU A 2 0.72 -2.91 -8.09
N SER A 3 0.90 -2.70 -6.78
CA SER A 3 1.41 -1.51 -6.06
C SER A 3 1.26 -0.16 -6.80
N PHE A 4 0.23 0.61 -6.42
CA PHE A 4 0.08 2.01 -6.83
C PHE A 4 1.23 2.88 -6.28
N VAL A 5 1.89 2.46 -5.19
CA VAL A 5 3.02 3.17 -4.58
C VAL A 5 4.24 3.17 -5.51
N THR A 6 4.45 2.14 -6.34
CA THR A 6 5.59 2.10 -7.27
C THR A 6 5.46 3.10 -8.42
N SER A 7 4.24 3.51 -8.79
CA SER A 7 4.03 4.38 -9.98
C SER A 7 4.19 5.88 -9.71
N LEU A 8 4.15 6.34 -8.45
CA LEU A 8 4.19 7.78 -8.13
C LEU A 8 5.61 8.38 -8.02
N LEU A 9 6.67 7.56 -8.06
CA LEU A 9 8.03 7.99 -7.70
C LEU A 9 8.97 8.30 -8.89
N THR A 10 8.48 8.40 -10.13
CA THR A 10 9.32 8.48 -11.34
C THR A 10 9.73 9.89 -11.82
N ALA A 11 9.87 10.88 -10.93
CA ALA A 11 10.25 12.24 -11.34
C ALA A 11 11.31 12.90 -10.45
N VAL A 12 12.55 12.38 -10.45
CA VAL A 12 13.73 13.17 -10.02
C VAL A 12 14.86 13.02 -11.04
N SER A 13 15.35 14.19 -11.48
CA SER A 13 16.42 14.40 -12.45
C SER A 13 17.71 13.63 -12.12
N SER A 14 18.26 12.96 -13.12
CA SER A 14 19.40 12.02 -13.05
C SER A 14 20.78 12.67 -12.92
N GLN A 15 20.94 13.82 -12.27
CA GLN A 15 22.21 14.58 -12.32
C GLN A 15 23.13 14.51 -11.09
N ASP A 16 22.75 13.87 -9.98
CA ASP A 16 23.66 13.69 -8.83
C ASP A 16 23.62 12.26 -8.24
N ALA A 17 23.81 11.25 -9.09
CA ALA A 17 23.92 9.87 -8.64
C ALA A 17 25.37 9.53 -8.21
N GLY A 18 25.69 9.78 -6.94
CA GLY A 18 26.78 9.05 -6.28
C GLY A 18 26.57 7.54 -6.42
N SER A 19 27.64 6.74 -6.37
CA SER A 19 27.51 5.27 -6.50
C SER A 19 26.62 4.71 -5.40
N PHE A 20 25.36 4.43 -5.70
CA PHE A 20 24.43 3.82 -4.77
C PHE A 20 24.77 2.34 -4.60
N ASN A 21 25.13 1.93 -3.38
CA ASN A 21 25.34 0.52 -3.07
C ASN A 21 23.99 -0.19 -3.12
N THR A 22 23.90 -1.25 -3.92
CA THR A 22 22.72 -2.11 -3.98
C THR A 22 23.03 -3.39 -3.21
N TYR A 23 22.19 -3.75 -2.25
CA TYR A 23 22.34 -4.99 -1.47
C TYR A 23 21.10 -5.86 -1.64
N PRO A 24 21.22 -7.18 -1.84
CA PRO A 24 20.03 -8.03 -1.85
C PRO A 24 19.39 -8.10 -0.45
N ALA A 25 18.09 -8.31 -0.39
CA ALA A 25 17.37 -8.62 0.83
C ALA A 25 16.38 -9.76 0.60
N SER A 26 16.22 -10.60 1.62
CA SER A 26 15.34 -11.77 1.62
C SER A 26 14.47 -11.79 2.87
N VAL A 27 13.18 -12.04 2.70
CA VAL A 27 12.18 -12.18 3.76
C VAL A 27 11.79 -13.64 3.90
N PHE A 28 12.05 -14.21 5.06
CA PHE A 28 11.64 -15.57 5.41
C PHE A 28 10.43 -15.50 6.34
N ILE A 29 9.40 -16.29 6.01
CA ILE A 29 8.20 -16.43 6.84
C ILE A 29 8.22 -17.81 7.49
N SER A 30 7.89 -17.85 8.77
CA SER A 30 7.59 -19.08 9.51
C SER A 30 6.20 -19.04 10.13
N ASP A 31 5.48 -20.16 10.06
CA ASP A 31 4.24 -20.37 10.79
C ASP A 31 4.51 -20.47 12.29
N SER A 32 4.47 -19.34 12.99
CA SER A 32 4.36 -19.32 14.45
C SER A 32 2.94 -18.91 14.83
N THR A 33 2.06 -19.89 15.01
CA THR A 33 0.68 -19.63 15.45
C THR A 33 0.69 -19.11 16.89
N ASN A 34 0.54 -17.80 17.09
CA ASN A 34 0.13 -17.25 18.38
C ASN A 34 -1.41 -17.11 18.39
N LYS A 35 -2.07 -17.85 19.29
CA LYS A 35 -3.54 -18.07 19.34
C LYS A 35 -4.38 -16.87 19.81
N HIS A 36 -3.86 -15.65 19.75
CA HIS A 36 -4.59 -14.47 20.21
C HIS A 36 -4.54 -13.36 19.18
N HIS A 37 -5.58 -13.30 18.35
CA HIS A 37 -5.98 -12.21 17.45
C HIS A 37 -4.89 -11.62 16.52
N SER A 38 -5.13 -11.73 15.21
CA SER A 38 -4.21 -11.50 14.09
C SER A 38 -3.17 -12.62 13.89
N ALA A 39 -3.08 -13.17 12.68
CA ALA A 39 -2.02 -14.09 12.31
C ALA A 39 -0.69 -13.34 12.33
N SER A 40 0.07 -13.45 13.43
CA SER A 40 1.43 -12.92 13.49
C SER A 40 2.36 -13.93 12.81
N PHE A 41 2.77 -13.65 11.57
CA PHE A 41 3.82 -14.41 10.92
C PHE A 41 5.17 -14.16 11.62
N GLY A 42 5.94 -15.22 11.87
CA GLY A 42 7.33 -15.05 12.26
C GLY A 42 8.10 -14.55 11.04
N VAL A 43 8.61 -13.31 11.08
CA VAL A 43 9.35 -12.72 9.97
C VAL A 43 10.83 -12.61 10.33
N ARG A 44 11.68 -13.12 9.45
CA ARG A 44 13.13 -12.91 9.50
C ARG A 44 13.57 -12.22 8.23
N LEU A 45 14.17 -11.04 8.37
CA LEU A 45 14.81 -10.32 7.28
C LEU A 45 16.31 -10.59 7.29
N GLU A 46 16.86 -10.93 6.14
CA GLU A 46 18.31 -11.00 5.93
C GLU A 46 18.74 -9.97 4.90
N ARG A 47 19.71 -9.12 5.27
CA ARG A 47 20.34 -8.14 4.37
C ARG A 47 21.62 -8.73 3.78
N GLY A 48 21.91 -8.41 2.52
CA GLY A 48 23.11 -8.86 1.81
C GLY A 48 23.06 -10.30 1.32
N ILE A 49 21.91 -10.97 1.45
CA ILE A 49 21.68 -12.35 1.01
C ILE A 49 20.50 -12.35 0.05
N GLU A 50 20.68 -13.01 -1.09
CA GLU A 50 19.59 -13.38 -1.99
C GLU A 50 19.40 -14.90 -1.85
N ASP A 51 18.23 -15.32 -1.35
CA ASP A 51 17.91 -16.71 -1.09
C ASP A 51 16.61 -17.11 -1.80
N ASP A 52 16.68 -18.15 -2.64
CA ASP A 52 15.54 -18.69 -3.40
C ASP A 52 14.55 -19.47 -2.52
N SER A 53 14.85 -19.71 -1.23
CA SER A 53 13.93 -20.28 -0.25
C SER A 53 13.14 -19.21 0.52
N ALA A 54 13.54 -17.94 0.41
CA ALA A 54 12.80 -16.82 0.99
C ALA A 54 11.41 -16.68 0.37
N ALA A 55 10.44 -16.18 1.13
CA ALA A 55 9.07 -15.95 0.66
C ALA A 55 8.99 -14.75 -0.29
N ALA A 56 9.84 -13.73 -0.07
CA ALA A 56 10.09 -12.65 -1.01
C ALA A 56 11.56 -12.23 -0.98
N LYS A 57 12.07 -11.74 -2.12
CA LYS A 57 13.42 -11.20 -2.26
C LYS A 57 13.45 -10.02 -3.21
N GLY A 58 14.46 -9.18 -3.08
CA GLY A 58 14.63 -8.03 -3.97
C GLY A 58 15.83 -7.16 -3.62
N PRO A 59 16.23 -6.25 -4.51
CA PRO A 59 17.33 -5.34 -4.25
C PRO A 59 16.92 -4.22 -3.28
N LEU A 60 17.68 -4.02 -2.20
CA LEU A 60 17.80 -2.73 -1.52
C LEU A 60 18.58 -1.80 -2.45
N CYS A 61 17.88 -0.95 -3.19
CA CYS A 61 18.48 0.10 -4.00
C CYS A 61 17.78 1.42 -3.74
N ASN A 62 18.52 2.53 -3.58
CA ASN A 62 17.94 3.88 -3.55
C ASN A 62 17.53 4.38 -4.96
N LYS A 63 17.39 3.49 -5.95
CA LYS A 63 16.81 3.82 -7.25
C LYS A 63 15.31 3.54 -7.20
N PHE A 64 14.51 4.46 -7.75
CA PHE A 64 13.05 4.40 -7.89
C PHE A 64 12.49 3.24 -8.76
N SER A 65 13.25 2.17 -8.96
CA SER A 65 12.85 0.98 -9.74
C SER A 65 13.10 -0.26 -8.89
N HIS A 66 12.04 -0.77 -8.27
CA HIS A 66 12.07 -2.01 -7.48
C HIS A 66 11.33 -3.11 -8.23
N THR A 67 11.95 -4.29 -8.29
CA THR A 67 11.30 -5.54 -8.67
C THR A 67 11.49 -6.51 -7.51
N SER A 68 10.43 -6.81 -6.79
CA SER A 68 10.39 -7.87 -5.79
C SER A 68 9.94 -9.16 -6.44
N ASP A 69 10.67 -10.25 -6.19
CA ASP A 69 10.29 -11.60 -6.60
C ASP A 69 9.71 -12.35 -5.40
N THR A 70 8.63 -13.09 -5.60
CA THR A 70 8.03 -13.99 -4.60
C THR A 70 8.30 -15.45 -4.95
N ASN A 71 8.06 -16.35 -3.99
CA ASN A 71 8.40 -17.76 -4.12
C ASN A 71 7.17 -18.67 -4.05
N ASP A 72 6.91 -19.38 -5.14
CA ASP A 72 5.77 -20.29 -5.32
C ASP A 72 5.74 -21.50 -4.35
N SER A 73 6.82 -21.74 -3.61
CA SER A 73 6.83 -22.75 -2.53
C SER A 73 6.08 -22.30 -1.26
N HIS A 74 5.73 -21.02 -1.16
CA HIS A 74 4.95 -20.44 -0.05
C HIS A 74 3.49 -20.20 -0.47
N SER A 75 2.58 -20.14 0.50
CA SER A 75 1.18 -19.79 0.22
C SER A 75 1.06 -18.40 -0.38
N ALA A 76 -0.03 -18.12 -1.11
CA ALA A 76 -0.24 -16.81 -1.74
C ALA A 76 -0.28 -15.69 -0.68
N GLU A 77 -0.83 -15.96 0.49
CA GLU A 77 -0.90 -15.04 1.63
C GLU A 77 0.49 -14.75 2.20
N HIS A 78 1.35 -15.77 2.33
CA HIS A 78 2.75 -15.60 2.73
C HIS A 78 3.53 -14.80 1.70
N GLN A 79 3.36 -15.11 0.41
CA GLN A 79 4.02 -14.35 -0.67
C GLN A 79 3.59 -12.88 -0.64
N ALA A 80 2.29 -12.60 -0.55
CA ALA A 80 1.75 -11.25 -0.46
C ALA A 80 2.32 -10.50 0.76
N TYR A 81 2.23 -11.11 1.93
CA TYR A 81 2.74 -10.53 3.17
C TYR A 81 4.25 -10.29 3.12
N ALA A 82 5.03 -11.25 2.61
CA ALA A 82 6.48 -11.10 2.46
C ALA A 82 6.85 -9.99 1.49
N ALA A 83 6.13 -9.87 0.37
CA ALA A 83 6.34 -8.81 -0.62
C ALA A 83 6.07 -7.43 0.00
N GLY A 84 4.93 -7.27 0.68
CA GLY A 84 4.61 -6.04 1.39
C GLY A 84 5.65 -5.71 2.47
N PHE A 85 6.03 -6.70 3.29
CA PHE A 85 7.04 -6.51 4.34
C PHE A 85 8.37 -6.05 3.76
N LEU A 86 8.82 -6.68 2.68
CA LEU A 86 10.04 -6.30 2.01
C LEU A 86 9.94 -4.86 1.47
N GLU A 87 8.86 -4.52 0.75
CA GLU A 87 8.61 -3.18 0.20
C GLU A 87 8.61 -2.12 1.32
N GLY A 88 7.80 -2.31 2.36
CA GLY A 88 7.67 -1.40 3.49
C GLY A 88 9.00 -1.20 4.24
N TYR A 89 9.82 -2.24 4.34
CA TYR A 89 11.12 -2.14 4.99
C TYR A 89 12.16 -1.42 4.13
N ILE A 90 12.33 -1.83 2.88
CA ILE A 90 13.40 -1.29 2.02
C ILE A 90 13.10 0.12 1.54
N THR A 91 11.83 0.50 1.44
CA THR A 91 11.39 1.83 1.02
C THR A 91 10.91 2.69 2.18
N GLY A 92 11.07 2.24 3.43
CA GLY A 92 10.50 2.89 4.62
C GLY A 92 10.86 4.37 4.76
N GLU A 93 12.09 4.78 4.41
CA GLU A 93 12.48 6.20 4.37
C GLU A 93 11.64 7.01 3.38
N HIS A 94 11.48 6.50 2.15
CA HIS A 94 10.73 7.14 1.09
C HIS A 94 9.22 7.17 1.40
N ILE A 95 8.68 6.08 1.96
CA ILE A 95 7.29 6.01 2.42
C ILE A 95 7.03 7.11 3.45
N ILE A 96 7.88 7.22 4.48
CA ILE A 96 7.71 8.24 5.53
C ILE A 96 7.81 9.65 4.94
N ASN A 97 8.82 9.91 4.12
CA ASN A 97 8.97 11.23 3.48
C ASN A 97 7.78 11.58 2.58
N ASN A 98 7.26 10.61 1.82
CA ASN A 98 6.09 10.82 0.97
C ASN A 98 4.83 11.08 1.81
N PHE A 99 4.66 10.37 2.93
CA PHE A 99 3.57 10.60 3.87
C PHE A 99 3.61 12.02 4.44
N LEU A 100 4.78 12.49 4.89
CA LEU A 100 4.93 13.85 5.42
C LEU A 100 4.59 14.91 4.37
N ASN A 101 5.09 14.75 3.14
CA ASN A 101 4.78 15.67 2.04
C ASN A 101 3.29 15.73 1.72
N LEU A 102 2.64 14.56 1.61
CA LEU A 102 1.23 14.47 1.26
C LEU A 102 0.32 14.92 2.39
N ARG A 103 0.64 14.57 3.63
CA ARG A 103 -0.05 15.08 4.83
C ARG A 103 -0.07 16.60 4.83
N ASP A 104 1.09 17.23 4.67
CA ASP A 104 1.20 18.68 4.69
C ASP A 104 0.47 19.31 3.50
N TYR A 105 0.47 18.66 2.33
CA TYR A 105 -0.33 19.07 1.16
C TYR A 105 -1.84 19.03 1.44
N PHE A 106 -2.37 17.91 1.96
CA PHE A 106 -3.80 17.76 2.23
C PHE A 106 -4.30 18.66 3.35
N LEU A 107 -3.47 18.91 4.37
CA LEU A 107 -3.87 19.72 5.52
C LEU A 107 -3.58 21.21 5.33
N GLY A 108 -2.71 21.58 4.37
CA GLY A 108 -2.23 22.94 4.20
C GLY A 108 -1.42 23.47 5.40
N GLU A 109 -1.07 22.58 6.34
CA GLU A 109 -0.38 22.88 7.59
C GLU A 109 0.73 21.86 7.83
N VAL A 110 1.92 22.36 8.16
CA VAL A 110 3.09 21.51 8.46
C VAL A 110 2.94 20.90 9.86
N ASP A 111 3.31 19.63 9.98
CA ASP A 111 3.37 18.87 11.23
C ASP A 111 2.04 18.68 11.97
N LYS A 112 0.92 18.79 11.25
CA LYS A 112 -0.40 18.49 11.82
C LYS A 112 -0.77 17.03 11.61
N PRO A 113 -1.33 16.36 12.65
CA PRO A 113 -1.93 15.05 12.45
C PRO A 113 -3.14 15.17 11.53
N PHE A 114 -3.45 14.09 10.81
CA PHE A 114 -4.72 13.99 10.09
C PHE A 114 -5.89 14.17 11.06
N PRO A 115 -7.00 14.81 10.65
CA PRO A 115 -8.17 14.99 11.50
C PRO A 115 -8.73 13.65 11.99
N ASP A 116 -9.08 13.58 13.28
CA ASP A 116 -9.59 12.36 13.92
C ASP A 116 -10.78 11.74 13.18
N VAL A 117 -11.68 12.57 12.64
CA VAL A 117 -12.85 12.11 11.86
C VAL A 117 -12.47 11.36 10.58
N VAL A 118 -11.37 11.76 9.92
CA VAL A 118 -10.86 11.08 8.72
C VAL A 118 -10.20 9.76 9.13
N LEU A 119 -9.39 9.79 10.18
CA LEU A 119 -8.73 8.59 10.72
C LEU A 119 -9.75 7.55 11.22
N GLU A 120 -10.83 8.00 11.87
CA GLU A 120 -11.92 7.14 12.32
C GLU A 120 -12.64 6.49 11.12
N PHE A 121 -12.92 7.26 10.07
CA PHE A 121 -13.50 6.71 8.84
C PHE A 121 -12.62 5.62 8.22
N LEU A 122 -11.32 5.90 8.06
CA LEU A 122 -10.36 4.94 7.51
C LEU A 122 -10.27 3.68 8.38
N LYS A 123 -10.31 3.83 9.70
CA LYS A 123 -10.28 2.71 10.63
C LYS A 123 -11.50 1.83 10.52
N VAL A 124 -12.70 2.43 10.49
CA VAL A 124 -13.95 1.68 10.32
C VAL A 124 -13.98 0.96 8.96
N GLN A 125 -13.48 1.60 7.90
CA GLN A 125 -13.38 0.98 6.57
C GLN A 125 -12.41 -0.20 6.58
N TYR A 126 -11.24 -0.05 7.23
CA TYR A 126 -10.24 -1.11 7.36
C TYR A 126 -10.78 -2.29 8.17
N ASP A 127 -11.39 -2.03 9.33
CA ASP A 127 -11.99 -3.08 10.19
C ASP A 127 -13.09 -3.86 9.44
N TRP A 128 -13.95 -3.16 8.71
CA TRP A 128 -14.95 -3.79 7.84
C TRP A 128 -14.29 -4.64 6.74
N PHE A 129 -13.24 -4.13 6.11
CA PHE A 129 -12.54 -4.85 5.04
C PHE A 129 -11.87 -6.12 5.55
N GLU A 130 -11.22 -6.06 6.72
CA GLU A 130 -10.67 -7.23 7.40
C GLU A 130 -11.74 -8.28 7.72
N GLU A 131 -12.89 -7.85 8.25
CA GLU A 131 -14.00 -8.75 8.57
C GLU A 131 -14.52 -9.46 7.33
N GLN A 132 -14.76 -8.73 6.23
CA GLN A 132 -15.24 -9.33 4.99
C GLN A 132 -14.21 -10.28 4.38
N ALA A 133 -12.95 -9.85 4.26
CA ALA A 133 -11.89 -10.68 3.70
C ALA A 133 -11.67 -11.96 4.53
N GLY A 134 -11.69 -11.85 5.87
CA GLY A 134 -11.53 -12.98 6.78
C GLY A 134 -12.72 -13.95 6.78
N ALA A 135 -13.95 -13.46 6.66
CA ALA A 135 -15.14 -14.31 6.57
C ALA A 135 -15.17 -15.18 5.30
N HIS A 136 -14.33 -14.87 4.32
CA HIS A 136 -14.23 -15.55 3.03
C HIS A 136 -12.87 -16.25 2.82
N ASP A 137 -12.04 -16.36 3.87
CA ASP A 137 -10.76 -17.07 3.79
C ASP A 137 -10.94 -18.60 3.76
N LYS A 138 -10.69 -19.19 2.58
CA LYS A 138 -10.78 -20.63 2.34
C LYS A 138 -9.72 -21.46 3.07
N SER A 139 -8.63 -20.85 3.57
CA SER A 139 -7.62 -21.54 4.37
C SER A 139 -8.17 -22.00 5.73
N SER A 140 -9.28 -21.38 6.17
CA SER A 140 -9.94 -21.65 7.45
C SER A 140 -11.04 -22.72 7.39
N GLU A 141 -11.46 -23.16 6.20
CA GLU A 141 -12.59 -24.08 6.04
C GLU A 141 -12.19 -25.44 5.44
N GLY A 142 -11.94 -26.40 6.33
CA GLY A 142 -12.28 -27.79 6.04
C GLY A 142 -13.79 -27.90 5.80
N ALA A 143 -14.17 -28.31 4.58
CA ALA A 143 -15.53 -28.70 4.15
C ALA A 143 -16.50 -27.58 3.71
N ARG A 144 -16.48 -27.27 2.41
CA ARG A 144 -17.70 -26.99 1.63
C ARG A 144 -17.79 -27.95 0.44
N GLN A 145 -18.28 -29.17 0.70
CA GLN A 145 -18.74 -30.06 -0.35
C GLN A 145 -20.22 -29.77 -0.65
N ASN A 146 -20.48 -29.42 -1.92
CA ASN A 146 -21.73 -29.60 -2.69
C ASN A 146 -22.36 -28.32 -3.29
N THR A 147 -22.12 -28.16 -4.59
CA THR A 147 -23.09 -27.82 -5.66
C THR A 147 -24.03 -26.62 -5.47
N GLN A 148 -23.48 -25.41 -5.54
CA GLN A 148 -24.18 -24.20 -6.02
C GLN A 148 -23.19 -23.26 -6.78
N ARG A 149 -22.37 -23.85 -7.66
CA ARG A 149 -21.09 -23.34 -8.16
C ARG A 149 -21.16 -22.43 -9.41
N ARG A 150 -21.68 -21.20 -9.32
CA ARG A 150 -21.38 -20.22 -10.41
C ARG A 150 -21.49 -18.76 -10.02
N PHE A 151 -22.40 -18.41 -9.12
CA PHE A 151 -22.50 -17.06 -8.58
C PHE A 151 -21.76 -16.93 -7.23
N GLU A 152 -21.73 -18.01 -6.43
CA GLU A 152 -20.90 -18.09 -5.22
C GLU A 152 -19.40 -18.08 -5.58
N ASP A 153 -18.99 -18.80 -6.63
CA ASP A 153 -17.60 -18.87 -7.08
C ASP A 153 -17.00 -17.48 -7.43
N VAL A 154 -17.75 -16.61 -8.12
CA VAL A 154 -17.25 -15.26 -8.49
C VAL A 154 -17.15 -14.35 -7.26
N HIS A 155 -18.06 -14.48 -6.31
CA HIS A 155 -18.02 -13.73 -5.05
C HIS A 155 -16.86 -14.19 -4.17
N GLU A 156 -16.58 -15.50 -4.15
CA GLU A 156 -15.43 -16.06 -3.44
C GLU A 156 -14.10 -15.66 -4.09
N ASP A 157 -14.00 -15.66 -5.41
CA ASP A 157 -12.78 -15.23 -6.13
C ASP A 157 -12.47 -13.74 -5.90
N TYR A 158 -13.51 -12.91 -5.75
CA TYR A 158 -13.36 -11.50 -5.37
C TYR A 158 -12.70 -11.38 -3.99
N TRP A 159 -13.27 -12.02 -2.96
CA TRP A 159 -12.75 -11.89 -1.61
C TRP A 159 -11.40 -12.58 -1.42
N GLN A 160 -11.11 -13.64 -2.19
CA GLN A 160 -9.77 -14.22 -2.22
C GLN A 160 -8.73 -13.23 -2.77
N THR A 161 -9.05 -12.53 -3.86
CA THR A 161 -8.17 -11.48 -4.42
C THR A 161 -8.04 -10.31 -3.46
N ALA A 162 -9.14 -9.92 -2.82
CA ALA A 162 -9.14 -8.85 -1.83
C ALA A 162 -8.30 -9.20 -0.59
N ASN A 163 -8.39 -10.45 -0.12
CA ASN A 163 -7.58 -10.94 0.99
C ASN A 163 -6.09 -10.95 0.63
N PHE A 164 -5.72 -11.28 -0.61
CA PHE A 164 -4.33 -11.16 -1.09
C PHE A 164 -3.81 -9.71 -0.97
N VAL A 165 -4.61 -8.72 -1.40
CA VAL A 165 -4.26 -7.29 -1.26
C VAL A 165 -4.13 -6.91 0.22
N LEU A 166 -5.05 -7.37 1.08
CA LEU A 166 -4.99 -7.12 2.52
C LEU A 166 -3.73 -7.71 3.16
N HIS A 167 -3.32 -8.92 2.77
CA HIS A 167 -2.09 -9.54 3.26
C HIS A 167 -0.84 -8.77 2.84
N GLN A 168 -0.78 -8.27 1.59
CA GLN A 168 0.31 -7.40 1.15
C GLN A 168 0.35 -6.10 1.96
N PHE A 169 -0.79 -5.45 2.17
CA PHE A 169 -0.88 -4.24 3.00
C PHE A 169 -0.43 -4.49 4.45
N LYS A 170 -0.85 -5.59 5.08
CA LYS A 170 -0.39 -5.98 6.43
C LYS A 170 1.12 -6.21 6.48
N GLY A 171 1.67 -6.80 5.42
CA GLY A 171 3.10 -6.92 5.21
C GLY A 171 3.77 -5.55 5.21
N GLU A 172 3.28 -4.63 4.37
CA GLU A 172 3.79 -3.25 4.24
C GLU A 172 3.84 -2.52 5.59
N VAL A 173 2.74 -2.54 6.34
CA VAL A 173 2.66 -1.95 7.69
C VAL A 173 3.74 -2.53 8.62
N ALA A 174 3.91 -3.85 8.61
CA ALA A 174 4.93 -4.53 9.41
C ALA A 174 6.36 -4.20 8.94
N GLY A 175 6.57 -4.05 7.63
CA GLY A 175 7.84 -3.62 7.04
C GLY A 175 8.22 -2.20 7.45
N ILE A 176 7.28 -1.26 7.38
CA ILE A 176 7.45 0.13 7.85
C ILE A 176 7.77 0.15 9.34
N GLN A 177 7.01 -0.60 10.15
CA GLN A 177 7.26 -0.72 11.58
C GLN A 177 8.68 -1.23 11.87
N GLN A 178 9.14 -2.25 11.15
CA GLN A 178 10.49 -2.79 11.30
C GLN A 178 11.57 -1.81 10.84
N TYR A 179 11.32 -1.03 9.79
CA TYR A 179 12.21 0.05 9.35
C TYR A 179 12.37 1.09 10.46
N VAL A 180 11.26 1.62 10.99
CA VAL A 180 11.26 2.63 12.07
C VAL A 180 12.01 2.12 13.30
N LEU A 181 11.76 0.87 13.72
CA LEU A 181 12.46 0.26 14.84
C LEU A 181 13.97 0.17 14.59
N SER A 182 14.39 -0.21 13.38
CA SER A 182 15.82 -0.28 13.07
C SER A 182 16.51 1.08 13.17
N GLN A 183 15.85 2.16 12.75
CA GLN A 183 16.38 3.53 12.87
C GLN A 183 16.46 4.02 14.32
N TYR A 184 15.52 3.58 15.18
CA TYR A 184 15.52 3.91 16.61
C TYR A 184 16.74 3.33 17.35
N PHE A 185 17.22 2.15 16.94
CA PHE A 185 18.40 1.53 17.53
C PHE A 185 19.72 2.07 16.95
N ASP A 186 19.69 2.70 15.77
CA ASP A 186 20.87 3.11 14.98
C ASP A 186 21.22 4.62 15.09
N GLU A 187 20.95 5.29 16.22
CA GLU A 187 21.37 6.69 16.52
C GLU A 187 20.43 7.83 16.07
N HIS A 188 19.24 7.57 15.53
CA HIS A 188 18.26 8.62 15.21
C HIS A 188 17.07 8.53 16.17
N ASN A 189 16.86 9.55 17.02
CA ASN A 189 15.79 9.67 18.03
C ASN A 189 14.36 9.73 17.41
N ILE A 190 14.06 8.87 16.44
CA ILE A 190 12.80 8.79 15.72
C ILE A 190 11.82 7.99 16.58
N THR A 191 10.98 8.70 17.34
CA THR A 191 9.84 8.12 18.05
C THR A 191 8.56 8.24 17.23
N GLU A 192 7.49 7.54 17.59
CA GLU A 192 6.12 7.70 17.03
C GLU A 192 5.65 9.17 17.05
N LYS A 193 6.15 9.98 18.01
CA LYS A 193 5.92 11.42 18.08
C LYS A 193 6.61 12.25 17.00
N THR A 194 7.53 11.67 16.24
CA THR A 194 8.30 12.37 15.20
C THR A 194 7.45 12.63 13.96
N TYR A 195 6.50 11.73 13.68
CA TYR A 195 5.69 11.79 12.45
C TYR A 195 4.23 12.13 12.71
N ASN A 196 3.82 12.20 13.98
CA ASN A 196 2.42 12.33 14.41
C ASN A 196 1.52 11.26 13.76
N ALA A 197 2.08 10.08 13.48
CA ALA A 197 1.38 8.95 12.88
C ALA A 197 2.07 7.62 13.20
N ASP A 198 1.28 6.57 13.41
CA ASP A 198 1.77 5.20 13.50
C ASP A 198 1.98 4.56 12.10
N PRO A 199 2.70 3.43 11.96
CA PRO A 199 2.93 2.79 10.66
C PRO A 199 1.66 2.40 9.88
N TRP A 200 0.58 2.04 10.58
CA TRP A 200 -0.70 1.75 9.93
C TRP A 200 -1.31 3.02 9.35
N GLN A 201 -1.29 4.14 10.09
CA GLN A 201 -1.77 5.43 9.59
C GLN A 201 -0.96 5.90 8.37
N ILE A 202 0.36 5.77 8.42
CA ILE A 202 1.26 6.11 7.31
C ILE A 202 0.88 5.31 6.05
N ALA A 203 0.82 3.98 6.15
CA ALA A 203 0.48 3.12 5.02
C ALA A 203 -0.94 3.36 4.50
N THR A 204 -1.91 3.51 5.42
CA THR A 204 -3.33 3.69 5.08
C THR A 204 -3.55 4.99 4.33
N VAL A 205 -3.02 6.11 4.84
CA VAL A 205 -3.16 7.41 4.19
C VAL A 205 -2.57 7.38 2.79
N LEU A 206 -1.37 6.82 2.62
CA LEU A 206 -0.71 6.75 1.31
C LEU A 206 -1.48 5.90 0.30
N ASN A 207 -2.03 4.77 0.73
CA ASN A 207 -2.87 3.93 -0.13
C ASN A 207 -4.26 4.53 -0.40
N ALA A 208 -4.72 5.46 0.44
CA ALA A 208 -6.01 6.13 0.33
C ALA A 208 -5.93 7.54 -0.29
N VAL A 209 -4.77 8.03 -0.74
CA VAL A 209 -4.60 9.41 -1.26
C VAL A 209 -5.65 9.79 -2.30
N GLY A 210 -5.96 8.88 -3.23
CA GLY A 210 -7.00 9.09 -4.24
C GLY A 210 -8.39 9.25 -3.62
N ASP A 211 -8.77 8.32 -2.73
CA ASP A 211 -10.05 8.35 -2.02
C ASP A 211 -10.17 9.56 -1.07
N LEU A 212 -9.06 10.00 -0.47
CA LEU A 212 -9.01 11.12 0.47
C LEU A 212 -9.39 12.44 -0.19
N LEU A 213 -9.17 12.61 -1.49
CA LEU A 213 -9.62 13.81 -2.22
C LEU A 213 -11.15 13.98 -2.14
N ASP A 214 -11.89 12.86 -2.13
CA ASP A 214 -13.35 12.87 -2.02
C ASP A 214 -13.81 12.77 -0.56
N VAL A 215 -13.18 11.92 0.25
CA VAL A 215 -13.56 11.65 1.64
C VAL A 215 -13.33 12.87 2.54
N VAL A 216 -12.20 13.56 2.39
CA VAL A 216 -11.91 14.77 3.17
C VAL A 216 -12.96 15.85 2.85
N TYR A 217 -13.27 16.06 1.57
CA TYR A 217 -14.33 16.98 1.15
C TYR A 217 -15.69 16.57 1.74
N ALA A 218 -16.04 15.28 1.64
CA ALA A 218 -17.32 14.76 2.14
C ALA A 218 -17.48 14.90 3.66
N LEU A 219 -16.41 14.66 4.44
CA LEU A 219 -16.47 14.68 5.90
C LEU A 219 -16.31 16.09 6.49
N LEU A 220 -15.47 16.94 5.88
CA LEU A 220 -15.11 18.24 6.44
C LEU A 220 -15.80 19.41 5.73
N GLU A 221 -15.91 19.37 4.40
CA GLU A 221 -16.34 20.52 3.60
C GLU A 221 -17.83 20.50 3.23
N SER A 222 -18.46 19.33 3.17
CA SER A 222 -19.91 19.20 2.88
C SER A 222 -20.81 19.88 3.92
N ASN A 223 -20.31 20.06 5.14
CA ASN A 223 -21.00 20.81 6.20
C ASN A 223 -20.90 22.34 6.00
N ILE A 224 -19.94 22.84 5.22
CA ILE A 224 -19.68 24.26 5.01
C ILE A 224 -20.41 24.77 3.75
N THR A 225 -20.59 23.92 2.73
CA THR A 225 -21.14 24.29 1.41
C THR A 225 -22.55 23.73 1.16
N ASN A 226 -23.51 23.97 2.06
CA ASN A 226 -24.94 23.84 1.77
C ASN A 226 -25.48 24.86 0.73
N SER A 227 -24.62 25.37 -0.16
CA SER A 227 -24.98 26.17 -1.32
C SER A 227 -25.17 25.25 -2.52
N ARG A 228 -26.40 24.79 -2.74
CA ARG A 228 -26.85 23.97 -3.89
C ARG A 228 -26.69 24.65 -5.27
N SER A 229 -25.85 25.67 -5.41
CA SER A 229 -25.69 26.45 -6.65
C SER A 229 -24.32 26.31 -7.32
N SER A 230 -23.42 25.43 -6.85
CA SER A 230 -22.19 25.15 -7.61
C SER A 230 -22.52 24.27 -8.83
N THR A 231 -21.91 24.60 -9.98
CA THR A 231 -22.01 23.80 -11.22
C THR A 231 -21.23 22.48 -11.14
N ASP A 232 -20.49 22.27 -10.06
CA ASP A 232 -19.77 21.06 -9.71
C ASP A 232 -20.01 20.72 -8.23
N PRO A 233 -21.18 20.14 -7.90
CA PRO A 233 -21.59 19.87 -6.52
C PRO A 233 -20.75 18.78 -5.82
N LEU A 234 -19.87 18.09 -6.56
CA LEU A 234 -18.98 17.05 -6.07
C LEU A 234 -17.49 17.39 -6.28
N GLY A 235 -17.15 18.55 -6.86
CA GLY A 235 -15.76 18.91 -7.18
C GLY A 235 -15.08 18.03 -8.24
N ILE A 236 -15.84 17.20 -8.98
CA ILE A 236 -15.31 16.16 -9.89
C ILE A 236 -14.40 16.74 -10.97
N PHE A 237 -14.68 17.96 -11.46
CA PHE A 237 -13.86 18.61 -12.48
C PHE A 237 -12.68 19.40 -11.89
N LEU A 238 -12.76 19.79 -10.62
CA LEU A 238 -11.64 20.40 -9.89
C LEU A 238 -10.57 19.37 -9.49
N HIS A 239 -10.96 18.11 -9.30
CA HIS A 239 -10.07 17.03 -8.86
C HIS A 239 -9.66 16.06 -9.99
N SER A 240 -9.75 16.45 -11.28
CA SER A 240 -9.23 15.61 -12.36
C SER A 240 -7.70 15.59 -12.34
N MET A 241 -7.10 14.42 -12.07
CA MET A 241 -5.66 14.28 -11.84
C MET A 241 -4.91 13.49 -12.92
N CYS A 242 -5.50 13.23 -14.10
CA CYS A 242 -4.77 12.52 -15.14
C CYS A 242 -5.30 12.75 -16.56
N THR A 243 -4.44 12.45 -17.55
CA THR A 243 -4.80 12.31 -18.95
C THR A 243 -4.38 10.93 -19.45
N ALA A 244 -5.24 10.27 -20.23
CA ALA A 244 -4.93 9.00 -20.89
C ALA A 244 -5.13 9.09 -22.40
N LEU A 245 -4.33 8.35 -23.17
CA LEU A 245 -4.41 8.23 -24.62
C LEU A 245 -4.46 6.76 -25.00
N VAL A 246 -5.50 6.37 -25.74
CA VAL A 246 -5.58 5.07 -26.41
C VAL A 246 -5.49 5.32 -27.91
N LYS A 247 -4.46 4.78 -28.57
CA LYS A 247 -4.20 5.02 -29.98
C LYS A 247 -4.00 3.70 -30.73
N VAL A 248 -4.92 3.44 -31.66
CA VAL A 248 -4.73 2.41 -32.68
C VAL A 248 -3.85 2.95 -33.80
N SER A 249 -2.87 2.17 -34.22
CA SER A 249 -2.01 2.46 -35.38
C SER A 249 -2.82 2.60 -36.68
N PRO A 250 -2.34 3.37 -37.68
CA PRO A 250 -3.08 3.59 -38.92
C PRO A 250 -3.37 2.32 -39.74
N ASP A 251 -2.55 1.28 -39.60
CA ASP A 251 -2.70 -0.01 -40.27
C ASP A 251 -3.38 -1.08 -39.38
N PHE A 252 -3.86 -0.69 -38.19
CA PHE A 252 -4.48 -1.56 -37.19
C PHE A 252 -3.59 -2.71 -36.67
N SER A 253 -2.26 -2.63 -36.89
CA SER A 253 -1.31 -3.67 -36.43
C SER A 253 -1.00 -3.58 -34.94
N ASP A 254 -1.18 -2.40 -34.36
CA ASP A 254 -0.75 -2.04 -33.01
C ASP A 254 -1.79 -1.18 -32.29
N LEU A 255 -1.85 -1.34 -30.97
CA LEU A 255 -2.70 -0.61 -30.03
C LEU A 255 -1.82 -0.09 -28.90
N ARG A 256 -1.68 1.24 -28.83
CA ARG A 256 -0.83 1.93 -27.85
C ARG A 256 -1.66 2.58 -26.77
N PHE A 257 -1.12 2.57 -25.56
CA PHE A 257 -1.70 3.19 -24.38
C PHE A 257 -0.68 4.15 -23.78
N GLY A 258 -1.14 5.33 -23.38
CA GLY A 258 -0.35 6.31 -22.62
C GLY A 258 -1.19 6.85 -21.48
N HIS A 259 -0.56 7.09 -20.33
CA HIS A 259 -1.17 7.69 -19.16
C HIS A 259 -0.21 8.72 -18.57
N SER A 260 -0.73 9.87 -18.18
CA SER A 260 0.01 10.92 -17.49
C SER A 260 -0.80 11.35 -16.28
N ALA A 261 -0.29 11.04 -15.09
CA ALA A 261 -0.82 11.60 -13.86
C ALA A 261 -0.36 13.07 -13.74
N TRP A 262 -1.23 13.91 -13.19
CA TRP A 262 -0.99 15.30 -12.83
C TRP A 262 -1.03 15.34 -11.31
N PHE A 263 0.13 15.51 -10.69
CA PHE A 263 0.28 15.56 -9.24
C PHE A 263 1.21 16.71 -8.88
N THR A 264 1.04 17.26 -7.67
CA THR A 264 1.80 18.39 -7.12
C THR A 264 2.90 17.92 -6.19
#